data_AF-A0A2T1DJA0-F1
#
_entry.id   AF-A0A2T1DJA0-F1
#
_cell.length_a   1.000
_cell.length_b   1.000
_cell.length_c   1.000
_cell.angle_alpha   90.00
_cell.angle_beta   90.00
_cell.angle_gamma   90.00
#
_symmetry.space_group_name_H-M   'P 1'
#
loop_
_entity.id
_entity.type
_entity.pdbx_description
1 polymer ?
#
loop_
_entity_poly.entity_id
_entity_poly.type
_entity_poly.pdbx_seq_one_letter_code
_entity_poly.pdbx_strand_id
1 'polypeptide(L)' 'MKNWITNYQDILQEGRQEEARSLVLRLLDRQVGALPKDTQAQINLLPLNQLEALGEALLDFTQLTDLEVWLEHLQN' A
#
# COMPACT_ATOMS: atom_id res chain seq x y z
N MET A 1 -28.55 17.87 5.99
CA MET A 1 -28.61 16.42 5.67
C MET A 1 -27.40 15.91 4.86
N LYS A 2 -26.54 16.77 4.27
CA LYS A 2 -25.39 16.34 3.44
C LYS A 2 -24.14 15.84 4.21
N ASN A 3 -23.94 16.19 5.48
CA ASN A 3 -22.68 15.86 6.20
C ASN A 3 -22.55 14.41 6.69
N TRP A 4 -23.66 13.70 6.93
CA TRP A 4 -23.62 12.36 7.55
C TRP A 4 -23.20 11.26 6.57
N ILE A 5 -23.57 11.40 5.29
CA ILE A 5 -23.20 10.44 4.23
C ILE A 5 -21.71 10.56 3.92
N THR A 6 -21.19 11.78 3.81
CA THR A 6 -19.76 12.04 3.59
C THR A 6 -18.92 11.45 4.73
N ASN A 7 -19.29 11.71 5.99
CA ASN A 7 -18.56 11.17 7.14
C ASN A 7 -18.57 9.63 7.21
N TYR A 8 -19.65 8.97 6.77
CA TYR A 8 -19.71 7.51 6.72
C TYR A 8 -18.86 6.93 5.58
N GLN A 9 -18.87 7.59 4.42
CA GLN A 9 -18.05 7.19 3.27
C GLN A 9 -16.56 7.33 3.58
N ASP A 10 -16.17 8.40 4.29
CA ASP A 10 -14.79 8.64 4.69
C ASP A 10 -14.29 7.55 5.64
N ILE A 11 -15.08 7.18 6.66
CA ILE A 11 -14.74 6.08 7.59
C ILE A 11 -14.57 4.75 6.85
N LEU A 12 -15.46 4.44 5.90
CA LEU A 12 -15.34 3.23 5.09
C LEU A 12 -14.09 3.25 4.21
N GLN A 13 -13.71 4.42 3.69
CA GLN A 13 -12.53 4.56 2.86
C GLN A 13 -11.24 4.41 3.68
N GLU A 14 -11.17 5.03 4.86
CA GLU A 14 -10.06 4.91 5.80
C GLU A 14 -9.86 3.44 6.20
N GLY A 15 -10.93 2.74 6.59
CA GLY A 15 -10.85 1.32 6.94
C GLY A 15 -10.35 0.43 5.81
N ARG A 16 -10.76 0.70 4.56
CA ARG A 16 -10.21 -0.01 3.39
C ARG A 16 -8.72 0.27 3.19
N GLN A 17 -8.30 1.52 3.35
CA GLN A 17 -6.90 1.92 3.18
C GLN A 17 -6.00 1.33 4.25
N GLU A 18 -6.44 1.31 5.51
CA GLU A 18 -5.70 0.67 6.61
C GLU A 18 -5.54 -0.84 6.39
N GLU A 19 -6.61 -1.54 5.99
CA GLU A 19 -6.54 -2.98 5.73
C GLU A 19 -5.66 -3.29 4.51
N ALA A 20 -5.78 -2.54 3.42
CA ALA A 20 -4.94 -2.70 2.24
C ALA A 20 -3.45 -2.51 2.60
N ARG A 21 -3.11 -1.47 3.36
CA ARG A 21 -1.74 -1.21 3.83
C ARG A 21 -1.21 -2.35 4.71
N SER A 22 -2.00 -2.78 5.69
CA SER A 22 -1.64 -3.87 6.60
C SER A 22 -1.40 -5.19 5.85
N LEU A 23 -2.25 -5.50 4.87
CA LEU A 23 -2.11 -6.68 4.04
C LEU A 23 -0.85 -6.61 3.18
N VAL A 24 -0.65 -5.51 2.45
CA VAL A 24 0.51 -5.31 1.57
C VAL A 24 1.82 -5.43 2.35
N LEU A 25 1.96 -4.75 3.49
CA LEU A 25 3.18 -4.82 4.30
C LEU A 25 3.50 -6.25 4.76
N ARG A 26 2.49 -7.02 5.20
CA ARG A 26 2.68 -8.43 5.60
C ARG A 26 3.05 -9.32 4.43
N LEU A 27 2.50 -9.07 3.24
CA LEU A 27 2.80 -9.86 2.05
C LEU A 27 4.21 -9.55 1.52
N LEU A 28 4.61 -8.29 1.50
CA LEU A 28 5.98 -7.89 1.12
C LEU A 28 7.02 -8.49 2.07
N ASP A 29 6.79 -8.44 3.38
CA ASP A 29 7.70 -9.06 4.36
C ASP A 29 7.89 -10.56 4.11
N ARG A 30 6.85 -11.26 3.63
CA ARG A 30 6.92 -12.68 3.26
C ARG A 30 7.58 -12.92 1.91
N GLN A 31 7.36 -12.05 0.94
CA GLN A 31 7.81 -12.25 -0.44
C GLN A 31 9.27 -11.84 -0.63
N VAL A 32 9.66 -10.69 -0.10
CA VAL A 32 10.99 -10.09 -0.32
C VAL A 32 11.82 -9.97 0.96
N GLY A 33 11.27 -10.37 2.11
CA GLY A 33 11.91 -10.31 3.41
C GLY A 33 11.74 -8.96 4.11
N ALA A 34 12.50 -8.78 5.20
CA ALA A 34 12.36 -7.61 6.07
C ALA A 34 12.59 -6.30 5.31
N LEU A 35 11.57 -5.42 5.35
CA LEU A 35 11.60 -4.15 4.64
C LEU A 35 12.41 -3.08 5.41
N PRO A 36 13.25 -2.29 4.73
CA PRO A 36 13.87 -1.10 5.32
C PRO A 36 12.81 -0.12 5.86
N LYS A 37 13.16 0.64 6.91
CA LYS A 37 12.22 1.60 7.53
C LYS A 37 11.72 2.66 6.56
N ASP A 38 12.60 3.13 5.67
CA ASP A 38 12.24 4.16 4.70
C ASP A 38 11.28 3.62 3.64
N THR A 39 11.45 2.37 3.22
CA THR A 39 10.51 1.66 2.33
C THR A 39 9.13 1.52 2.99
N GLN A 40 9.09 1.12 4.26
CA GLN A 40 7.83 1.04 5.01
C GLN A 40 7.15 2.41 5.13
N ALA A 41 7.93 3.48 5.38
CA ALA A 41 7.41 4.84 5.45
C ALA A 41 6.80 5.30 4.12
N GLN A 42 7.42 4.97 2.98
CA GLN A 42 6.86 5.26 1.66
C GLN A 42 5.55 4.51 1.43
N ILE A 43 5.51 3.20 1.72
CA ILE A 43 4.30 2.38 1.58
C ILE A 43 3.15 2.92 2.45
N ASN A 44 3.46 3.39 3.67
CA ASN A 44 2.46 3.95 4.58
C ASN A 44 1.77 5.20 4.00
N LEU A 45 2.45 5.94 3.14
CA LEU A 45 1.95 7.16 2.50
C LEU A 45 1.16 6.88 1.20
N LEU A 46 1.15 5.65 0.71
CA LEU A 46 0.45 5.31 -0.53
C LEU A 46 -1.07 5.46 -0.36
N PRO A 47 -1.76 6.07 -1.35
CA PRO A 47 -3.22 6.06 -1.40
C PRO A 47 -3.75 4.66 -1.70
N LEU A 48 -5.02 4.41 -1.37
CA LEU A 48 -5.67 3.09 -1.50
C LEU A 48 -5.45 2.44 -2.88
N ASN A 49 -5.62 3.19 -3.97
CA ASN A 49 -5.46 2.66 -5.32
C ASN A 49 -4.03 2.19 -5.63
N GLN A 50 -3.01 2.86 -5.07
CA GLN A 50 -1.62 2.42 -5.23
C GLN A 50 -1.30 1.23 -4.33
N LEU A 51 -1.92 1.14 -3.15
CA LEU A 51 -1.82 -0.06 -2.30
C LEU A 51 -2.44 -1.29 -2.98
N GLU A 52 -3.60 -1.13 -3.63
CA GLU A 52 -4.25 -2.19 -4.40
C GLU A 52 -3.37 -2.61 -5.59
N ALA A 53 -2.83 -1.65 -6.35
CA ALA A 53 -1.92 -1.93 -7.47
C ALA A 53 -0.62 -2.61 -7.02
N LEU A 54 -0.05 -2.20 -5.88
CA LEU A 54 1.10 -2.86 -5.27
C LEU A 54 0.79 -4.30 -4.86
N GLY A 55 -0.43 -4.55 -4.39
CA GLY A 55 -0.91 -5.90 -4.08
C GLY A 55 -0.96 -6.83 -5.30
N GLU A 56 -1.23 -6.31 -6.49
CA GLU A 56 -1.14 -7.09 -7.74
C GLU A 56 0.31 -7.28 -8.19
N ALA A 57 1.09 -6.20 -8.23
CA ALA A 57 2.49 -6.22 -8.68
C ALA A 57 3.39 -7.12 -7.81
N LEU A 58 3.08 -7.24 -6.51
CA LEU A 58 3.73 -8.13 -5.56
C LEU A 58 3.87 -9.57 -6.09
N LEU A 59 2.90 -10.05 -6.87
CA LEU A 59 2.87 -11.42 -7.36
C LEU A 59 4.03 -11.73 -8.31
N ASP A 60 4.62 -10.69 -8.91
CA ASP A 60 5.76 -10.78 -9.82
C ASP A 60 7.10 -10.52 -9.11
N PHE A 61 7.09 -10.11 -7.85
CA PHE A 61 8.32 -9.77 -7.12
C PHE A 61 9.08 -11.03 -6.72
N THR A 62 10.39 -11.00 -6.91
CA THR A 62 11.32 -12.07 -6.54
C THR A 62 12.37 -11.60 -5.53
N GLN A 63 12.58 -10.28 -5.44
CA GLN A 63 13.58 -9.67 -4.57
C GLN A 63 13.17 -8.24 -4.18
N LEU A 64 13.82 -7.70 -3.14
CA LEU A 64 13.55 -6.34 -2.65
C LEU A 64 13.70 -5.27 -3.75
N THR A 65 14.64 -5.47 -4.68
CA THR A 65 14.90 -4.53 -5.77
C THR A 65 13.71 -4.36 -6.71
N ASP A 66 12.83 -5.36 -6.84
CA ASP A 66 11.62 -5.27 -7.66
C ASP A 66 10.63 -4.26 -7.04
N LEU A 67 10.51 -4.28 -5.71
CA LEU A 67 9.73 -3.30 -4.95
C LEU A 67 10.33 -1.89 -5.05
N GLU A 68 11.66 -1.77 -4.94
CA GLU A 68 12.36 -0.48 -5.05
C GLU A 68 12.10 0.18 -6.41
N VAL A 69 12.24 -0.58 -7.50
CA VAL A 69 11.95 -0.13 -8.86
C VAL A 69 10.48 0.27 -9.00
N TRP A 70 9.55 -0.52 -8.46
CA TRP A 70 8.12 -0.19 -8.51
C TRP A 70 7.80 1.13 -7.80
N LEU A 71 8.40 1.37 -6.62
CA LEU A 71 8.22 2.61 -5.87
C LEU A 71 8.84 3.82 -6.58
N GLU A 72 9.99 3.66 -7.24
CA GLU A 72 10.60 4.71 -8.07
C GLU A 72 9.70 5.12 -9.25
N HIS A 73 8.99 4.15 -9.86
CA HIS A 73 8.04 4.43 -10.94
C HIS A 73 6.83 5.26 -10.51
N LEU A 74 6.47 5.28 -9.21
CA LEU A 74 5.40 6.14 -8.71
C LEU A 74 5.79 7.64 -8.64
N GLN A 75 7.08 7.94 -8.64
CA GLN A 75 7.61 9.29 -8.47
C GLN A 75 7.87 10.03 -9.80
N ASN A 76 7.63 9.35 -10.94
CA ASN A 76 7.86 9.87 -12.30
C ASN A 76 6.55 10.13 -13.06
#